data_AF-A0AAW0J992-F1
#
_entry.id   AF-A0AAW0J992-F1
#
_cell.length_a   1.000
_cell.length_b   1.000
_cell.length_c   1.000
_cell.angle_alpha   90.00
_cell.angle_beta   90.00
_cell.angle_gamma   90.00
#
_symmetry.space_group_name_H-M   'P 1'
#
loop_
_entity.id
_entity.type
_entity.pdbx_description
1 polymer ?
#
loop_
_entity_poly.entity_id
_entity_poly.type
_entity_poly.pdbx_seq_one_letter_code
_entity_poly.pdbx_strand_id
1 'polypeptide(L)'
;MTRWWRSATNNLRTAVSSHSSSQPSSAGYHTIQAIPRECVGNRVSSRDRAQGRIPAVVISQHLLQKDSTAPRSMSRKHLVTTEWKQIQAILKSVELPYFCSTTFPLQIRAGSGSSHLLESGTIHRDEATGKVLNLVFVWADDGSELKVDVPVVFKGEDACPGLQKDNVLVFLDFMSQYDSIH
;
A
#
# COMPACT_ATOMS: atom_id res chain seq x y z
N MET A 1 -46.15 -25.06 -46.30
CA MET A 1 -45.06 -25.21 -45.30
C MET A 1 -45.48 -24.41 -44.06
N THR A 2 -46.08 -25.07 -43.07
CA THR A 2 -45.47 -25.44 -41.75
C THR A 2 -44.93 -24.23 -40.98
N ARG A 3 -45.18 -24.03 -39.69
CA ARG A 3 -46.04 -24.68 -38.68
C ARG A 3 -46.13 -23.69 -37.51
N TRP A 4 -47.33 -23.57 -36.97
CA TRP A 4 -47.71 -22.97 -35.69
C TRP A 4 -46.89 -23.51 -34.51
N TRP A 5 -46.48 -22.66 -33.56
CA TRP A 5 -46.54 -22.91 -32.11
C TRP A 5 -46.72 -21.60 -31.33
N ARG A 6 -47.78 -21.57 -30.50
CA ARG A 6 -47.98 -20.67 -29.36
C ARG A 6 -47.58 -21.41 -28.07
N SER A 7 -47.35 -20.61 -27.03
CA SER A 7 -47.13 -20.94 -25.60
C SER A 7 -45.73 -21.47 -25.29
N ALA A 8 -45.09 -21.09 -24.18
CA ALA A 8 -45.65 -20.79 -22.88
C ALA A 8 -44.84 -19.72 -22.13
N THR A 9 -45.54 -19.14 -21.16
CA THR A 9 -45.06 -18.36 -20.01
C THR A 9 -43.72 -18.85 -19.46
N ASN A 10 -42.80 -17.94 -19.20
CA ASN A 10 -42.20 -17.85 -17.88
C ASN A 10 -41.50 -16.51 -17.68
N ASN A 11 -41.80 -15.93 -16.53
CA ASN A 11 -41.27 -14.70 -16.00
C ASN A 11 -39.75 -14.69 -16.04
N LEU A 12 -39.17 -13.98 -17.01
CA LEU A 12 -37.77 -13.57 -16.94
C LEU A 12 -37.69 -12.45 -15.91
N ARG A 13 -37.57 -12.84 -14.63
CA ARG A 13 -37.03 -11.95 -13.61
C ARG A 13 -35.62 -11.60 -14.08
N THR A 14 -35.44 -10.37 -14.54
CA THR A 14 -34.13 -9.74 -14.65
C THR A 14 -33.53 -9.78 -13.25
N ALA A 15 -32.72 -10.80 -12.97
CA ALA A 15 -31.79 -10.76 -11.87
C ALA A 15 -30.77 -9.71 -12.25
N VAL A 16 -31.01 -8.47 -11.83
CA VAL A 16 -29.92 -7.54 -11.56
C VAL A 16 -29.11 -8.25 -10.49
N SER A 17 -28.10 -9.01 -10.93
CA SER A 17 -26.98 -9.32 -10.09
C SER A 17 -26.34 -7.98 -9.75
N SER A 18 -26.88 -7.33 -8.72
CA SER A 18 -26.11 -6.52 -7.80
C SER A 18 -25.14 -7.46 -7.08
N HIS A 19 -24.25 -8.10 -7.83
CA HIS A 19 -22.87 -8.16 -7.40
C HIS A 19 -22.47 -6.70 -7.46
N SER A 20 -22.66 -6.01 -6.34
CA SER A 20 -21.67 -5.04 -5.93
C SER A 20 -20.34 -5.78 -5.98
N SER A 21 -19.73 -5.80 -7.16
CA SER A 21 -18.30 -5.61 -7.20
C SER A 21 -18.13 -4.37 -6.35
N SER A 22 -17.74 -4.59 -5.11
CA SER A 22 -16.95 -3.62 -4.39
C SER A 22 -15.67 -3.49 -5.22
N GLN A 23 -15.78 -2.85 -6.40
CA GLN A 23 -14.81 -1.84 -6.75
C GLN A 23 -14.65 -1.08 -5.45
N PRO A 24 -13.45 -1.08 -4.84
CA PRO A 24 -13.24 -0.17 -3.74
C PRO A 24 -13.61 1.18 -4.32
N SER A 25 -14.78 1.69 -3.91
CA SER A 25 -15.04 3.11 -3.99
C SER A 25 -13.75 3.75 -3.53
N SER A 26 -13.30 4.80 -4.21
CA SER A 26 -12.32 5.73 -3.67
C SER A 26 -12.87 6.35 -2.36
N ALA A 27 -13.06 5.49 -1.35
CA ALA A 27 -13.24 5.81 0.03
C ALA A 27 -11.83 6.23 0.41
N GLY A 28 -11.54 7.50 0.15
CA GLY A 28 -10.21 8.06 0.23
C GLY A 28 -9.56 7.57 1.51
N TYR A 29 -8.52 6.75 1.37
CA TYR A 29 -7.74 6.29 2.50
C TYR A 29 -7.26 7.52 3.27
N HIS A 30 -7.15 7.39 4.59
CA HIS A 30 -6.83 8.52 5.47
C HIS A 30 -5.57 9.26 4.98
N THR A 31 -5.69 10.56 4.75
CA THR A 31 -4.56 11.43 4.40
C THR A 31 -3.53 11.42 5.51
N ILE A 32 -2.33 10.91 5.25
CA ILE A 32 -1.22 10.91 6.19
C ILE A 32 -0.78 12.35 6.44
N GLN A 33 -0.72 12.75 7.71
CA GLN A 33 -0.28 14.06 8.13
C GLN A 33 1.17 13.94 8.59
N ALA A 34 2.02 14.78 8.04
CA ALA A 34 3.44 14.77 8.31
C ALA A 34 3.95 16.17 8.66
N ILE A 35 4.97 16.25 9.51
CA ILE A 35 5.62 17.50 9.90
C ILE A 35 7.08 17.42 9.46
N PRO A 36 7.63 18.42 8.76
CA PRO A 36 9.05 18.43 8.39
C PRO A 36 9.96 18.26 9.60
N ARG A 37 11.10 17.59 9.41
CA ARG A 37 12.18 17.52 10.40
C ARG A 37 13.49 17.99 9.77
N GLU A 38 14.23 18.79 10.52
CA GLU A 38 15.56 19.28 10.15
C GLU A 38 16.69 18.41 10.71
N CYS A 39 16.49 17.79 11.88
CA CYS A 39 17.50 16.99 12.55
C CYS A 39 17.35 15.49 12.24
N VAL A 40 18.46 14.78 12.04
CA VAL A 40 18.51 13.31 11.84
C VAL A 40 19.43 12.68 12.90
N GLY A 41 19.17 11.43 13.27
CA GLY A 41 20.05 10.64 14.14
C GLY A 41 19.29 9.84 15.19
N ASN A 42 19.96 8.83 15.75
CA ASN A 42 19.33 7.86 16.65
C ASN A 42 18.67 8.52 17.89
N ARG A 43 19.35 9.47 18.54
CA ARG A 43 18.83 10.18 19.72
C ARG A 43 17.57 10.97 19.39
N VAL A 44 17.57 11.68 18.26
CA VAL A 44 16.41 12.48 17.79
C VAL A 44 15.25 11.56 17.47
N SER A 45 15.47 10.52 16.68
CA SER A 45 14.44 9.54 16.31
C SER A 45 13.86 8.79 17.51
N SER A 46 14.68 8.50 18.52
CA SER A 46 14.20 7.89 19.77
C SER A 46 13.31 8.85 20.55
N ARG A 47 13.64 10.14 20.59
CA ARG A 47 12.80 11.18 21.20
C ARG A 47 11.48 11.35 20.45
N ASP A 48 11.50 11.34 19.12
CA ASP A 48 10.29 11.41 18.30
C ASP A 48 9.34 10.25 18.67
N ARG A 49 9.86 9.02 18.76
CA ARG A 49 9.08 7.83 19.15
C ARG A 49 8.55 7.91 20.58
N ALA A 50 9.36 8.40 21.52
CA ALA A 50 8.92 8.63 22.89
C ALA A 50 7.76 9.63 22.99
N GLN A 51 7.68 10.57 22.03
CA GLN A 51 6.59 11.54 21.90
C GLN A 51 5.40 11.03 21.07
N GLY A 52 5.40 9.76 20.66
CA GLY A 52 4.34 9.17 19.84
C GLY A 52 4.40 9.57 18.35
N ARG A 53 5.57 10.03 17.88
CA ARG A 53 5.82 10.34 16.45
C ARG A 53 6.72 9.29 15.82
N ILE A 54 6.52 9.02 14.54
CA ILE A 54 7.35 8.11 13.76
C ILE A 54 8.24 8.93 12.82
N PRO A 55 9.57 8.72 12.84
CA PRO A 55 10.43 9.30 11.82
C PRO A 55 10.10 8.70 10.44
N ALA A 56 10.09 9.54 9.42
CA ALA A 56 9.82 9.10 8.07
C ALA A 56 10.63 9.89 7.03
N VAL A 57 10.76 9.32 5.85
CA VAL A 57 11.37 9.97 4.68
C VAL A 57 10.46 9.79 3.48
N VAL A 58 10.30 10.86 2.69
CA VAL A 58 9.61 10.82 1.40
C VAL A 58 10.66 11.05 0.32
N ILE A 59 10.75 10.13 -0.65
CA ILE A 59 11.75 10.17 -1.72
C ILE A 59 11.09 10.11 -3.08
N SER A 60 11.72 10.76 -4.07
CA SER A 60 11.35 10.60 -5.48
C SER A 60 11.78 9.22 -5.98
N GLN A 61 10.99 8.61 -6.86
CA GLN A 61 11.31 7.30 -7.43
C GLN A 61 12.69 7.25 -8.12
N HIS A 62 13.12 8.34 -8.77
CA HIS A 62 14.45 8.44 -9.39
C HIS A 62 15.61 8.21 -8.40
N LEU A 63 15.42 8.41 -7.09
CA LEU A 63 16.46 8.14 -6.09
C LEU A 63 16.57 6.65 -5.75
N LEU A 64 15.54 5.85 -6.06
CA LEU A 64 15.52 4.41 -5.85
C LEU A 64 16.11 3.63 -7.04
N GLN A 65 16.00 4.19 -8.25
CA GLN A 65 16.59 3.57 -9.44
C GLN A 65 18.09 3.90 -9.51
N LYS A 66 18.93 2.89 -9.29
CA LYS A 66 20.40 3.00 -9.33
C LYS A 66 20.94 3.16 -10.76
N ASP A 67 20.11 2.88 -11.77
CA ASP A 67 20.51 2.90 -13.15
C ASP A 67 20.16 4.23 -13.84
N SER A 68 21.15 4.69 -14.60
CA SER A 68 21.05 5.53 -15.79
C SER A 68 21.50 7.00 -15.69
N THR A 69 22.25 7.31 -16.73
CA THR A 69 22.88 8.52 -17.26
C THR A 69 21.97 9.76 -17.37
N ALA A 70 20.82 9.78 -16.68
CA ALA A 70 19.92 10.92 -16.64
C ALA A 70 20.53 12.05 -15.78
N PRO A 71 20.32 13.34 -16.15
CA PRO A 71 20.76 14.44 -15.32
C PRO A 71 20.15 14.27 -13.93
N ARG A 72 20.98 14.41 -12.89
CA ARG A 72 20.54 14.36 -11.48
C ARG A 72 19.49 15.45 -11.23
N SER A 73 18.25 15.16 -11.61
CA SER A 73 17.10 15.98 -11.29
C SER A 73 17.05 16.02 -9.77
N MET A 74 17.07 17.23 -9.21
CA MET A 74 17.25 17.49 -7.79
C MET A 74 16.30 16.60 -7.00
N SER A 75 16.83 15.52 -6.42
CA SER A 75 15.99 14.50 -5.82
C SER A 75 15.20 15.13 -4.67
N ARG A 76 13.87 15.10 -4.81
CA ARG A 76 12.92 15.61 -3.82
C ARG A 76 12.88 14.65 -2.63
N LYS A 77 13.89 14.72 -1.76
CA LYS A 77 13.94 14.01 -0.48
C LYS A 77 13.42 14.92 0.64
N HIS A 78 12.33 14.52 1.29
CA HIS A 78 11.78 15.19 2.47
C HIS A 78 11.93 14.31 3.69
N LEU A 79 12.58 14.85 4.72
CA LEU A 79 12.58 14.23 6.03
C LEU A 79 11.36 14.74 6.78
N VAL A 80 10.52 13.83 7.26
CA VAL A 80 9.29 14.18 7.95
C VAL A 80 9.08 13.31 9.20
N THR A 81 8.10 13.69 10.01
CA THR A 81 7.60 12.90 11.14
C THR A 81 6.09 12.78 11.02
N THR A 82 5.54 11.61 11.33
CA THR A 82 4.09 11.35 11.33
C THR A 82 3.62 10.94 12.71
N GLU A 83 2.33 11.05 13.01
CA GLU A 83 1.79 10.60 14.31
C GLU A 83 1.57 9.08 14.32
N TRP A 84 2.03 8.39 15.37
CA TRP A 84 1.84 6.95 15.53
C TRP A 84 0.36 6.56 15.52
N LYS A 85 -0.50 7.31 16.21
CA LYS A 85 -1.94 7.00 16.29
C LYS A 85 -2.60 6.99 14.91
N GLN A 86 -2.20 7.91 14.04
CA GLN A 86 -2.71 7.97 12.67
C GLN A 86 -2.28 6.74 11.88
N ILE A 87 -0.98 6.42 11.88
CA ILE A 87 -0.47 5.24 11.18
C ILE A 87 -1.09 3.95 11.73
N GLN A 88 -1.28 3.87 13.04
CA GLN A 88 -1.95 2.75 13.69
C GLN A 88 -3.42 2.63 13.25
N ALA A 89 -4.15 3.74 13.09
CA ALA A 89 -5.50 3.73 12.56
C ALA A 89 -5.53 3.23 11.11
N ILE A 90 -4.58 3.68 10.29
CA ILE A 90 -4.46 3.24 8.89
C ILE A 90 -4.15 1.75 8.83
N LEU A 91 -3.20 1.26 9.63
CA LEU A 91 -2.84 -0.16 9.73
C LEU A 91 -3.98 -1.06 10.23
N LYS A 92 -4.95 -0.50 10.98
CA LYS A 92 -6.16 -1.21 11.36
C LYS A 92 -7.20 -1.23 10.24
N SER A 93 -7.26 -0.16 9.45
CA SER A 93 -8.21 -0.04 8.33
C SER A 93 -7.76 -0.76 7.07
N VAL A 94 -6.44 -0.79 6.82
CA VAL A 94 -5.81 -1.46 5.68
C VAL A 94 -5.19 -2.73 6.22
N GLU A 95 -5.74 -3.88 5.81
CA GLU A 95 -5.20 -5.18 6.20
C GLU A 95 -3.75 -5.30 5.75
N LEU A 96 -2.87 -5.74 6.65
CA LEU A 96 -1.52 -6.13 6.26
C LEU A 96 -1.60 -7.44 5.46
N PRO A 97 -0.87 -7.58 4.34
CA PRO A 97 0.30 -6.79 3.95
C PRO A 97 0.02 -5.64 2.96
N TYR A 98 -1.24 -5.40 2.59
CA TYR A 98 -1.63 -4.47 1.54
C TYR A 98 -1.30 -3.00 1.81
N PHE A 99 -0.94 -2.65 3.05
CA PHE A 99 -0.50 -1.30 3.39
C PHE A 99 0.60 -0.79 2.44
N CYS A 100 1.61 -1.62 2.16
CA CYS A 100 2.71 -1.22 1.28
C CYS A 100 2.28 -1.13 -0.20
N SER A 101 1.19 -1.79 -0.57
CA SER A 101 0.62 -1.78 -1.93
C SER A 101 -0.43 -0.70 -2.14
N THR A 102 -0.73 0.10 -1.11
CA THR A 102 -1.79 1.11 -1.12
C THR A 102 -1.20 2.51 -1.26
N THR A 103 -1.93 3.38 -1.96
CA THR A 103 -1.60 4.80 -2.09
C THR A 103 -2.28 5.63 -1.01
N PHE A 104 -1.58 6.63 -0.50
CA PHE A 104 -2.07 7.51 0.57
C PHE A 104 -1.81 8.96 0.21
N PRO A 105 -2.82 9.84 0.31
CA PRO A 105 -2.57 11.27 0.27
C PRO A 105 -1.64 11.69 1.42
N LEU A 106 -0.59 12.46 1.15
CA LEU A 106 0.30 13.03 2.16
C LEU A 106 0.14 14.54 2.22
N GLN A 107 -0.07 15.02 3.43
CA GLN A 107 -0.09 16.43 3.74
C GLN A 107 1.08 16.76 4.67
N ILE A 108 2.06 17.50 4.15
CA ILE A 108 3.20 17.98 4.94
C ILE A 108 2.82 19.34 5.53
N ARG A 109 2.56 19.37 6.85
CA ARG A 109 2.23 20.55 7.64
C ARG A 109 3.50 21.23 8.15
N ALA A 110 4.03 22.13 7.35
CA ALA A 110 4.64 23.39 7.80
C ALA A 110 3.78 24.53 7.24
N GLY A 111 3.94 25.78 7.67
CA GLY A 111 3.13 26.91 7.17
C GLY A 111 2.81 26.82 5.65
N SER A 112 1.54 27.06 5.31
CA SER A 112 0.90 27.03 3.97
C SER A 112 1.13 25.77 3.09
N GLY A 113 0.38 24.71 3.38
CA GLY A 113 -0.38 23.91 2.40
C GLY A 113 0.36 23.16 1.29
N SER A 114 0.63 21.87 1.50
CA SER A 114 0.99 20.92 0.42
C SER A 114 0.13 19.66 0.55
N SER A 115 -0.62 19.32 -0.49
CA SER A 115 -1.43 18.10 -0.63
C SER A 115 -0.94 17.34 -1.86
N HIS A 116 -0.08 16.34 -1.65
CA HIS A 116 0.39 15.49 -2.74
C HIS A 116 0.06 14.04 -2.41
N LEU A 117 -0.23 13.25 -3.44
CA LEU A 117 -0.56 11.84 -3.31
C LEU A 117 0.74 11.00 -3.24
N LEU A 118 0.83 10.05 -2.32
CA LEU A 118 1.93 9.08 -2.25
C LEU A 118 1.44 7.74 -2.81
N GLU A 119 2.18 7.14 -3.74
CA GLU A 119 2.10 5.69 -3.96
C GLU A 119 3.14 5.08 -3.04
N SER A 120 2.71 4.19 -2.15
CA SER A 120 3.55 3.20 -1.50
C SER A 120 4.61 3.72 -0.53
N GLY A 121 4.78 2.92 0.53
CA GLY A 121 5.84 3.14 1.49
C GLY A 121 6.26 1.85 2.17
N THR A 122 7.55 1.75 2.50
CA THR A 122 8.12 0.65 3.26
C THR A 122 8.04 0.96 4.75
N ILE A 123 7.57 0.00 5.54
CA ILE A 123 7.56 0.10 7.00
C ILE A 123 8.74 -0.70 7.56
N HIS A 124 9.65 -0.02 8.25
CA HIS A 124 10.69 -0.70 9.02
C HIS A 124 10.14 -0.97 10.42
N ARG A 125 10.03 -2.26 10.79
CA ARG A 125 9.58 -2.71 12.11
C ARG A 125 10.73 -3.33 12.88
N ASP A 126 10.67 -3.20 14.20
CA ASP A 126 11.49 -3.99 15.12
C ASP A 126 11.05 -5.45 15.04
N GLU A 127 11.99 -6.34 14.73
CA GLU A 127 11.75 -7.77 14.54
C GLU A 127 11.29 -8.46 15.82
N ALA A 128 11.83 -8.04 16.98
CA ALA A 128 11.51 -8.66 18.26
C ALA A 128 10.17 -8.17 18.86
N THR A 129 9.81 -6.91 18.60
CA THR A 129 8.65 -6.27 19.26
C THR A 129 7.52 -5.88 18.31
N GLY A 130 7.72 -5.96 17.00
CA GLY A 130 6.78 -5.53 15.97
C GLY A 130 6.55 -4.01 15.92
N LYS A 131 7.30 -3.21 16.71
CA LYS A 131 7.15 -1.76 16.77
C LYS A 131 7.62 -1.11 15.49
N VAL A 132 6.83 -0.18 14.94
CA VAL A 132 7.24 0.59 13.77
C VAL A 132 8.34 1.58 14.16
N LEU A 133 9.52 1.43 13.56
CA LEU A 133 10.69 2.25 13.83
C LEU A 133 10.82 3.39 12.82
N ASN A 134 10.55 3.15 11.55
CA ASN A 134 10.71 4.14 10.48
C ASN A 134 9.74 3.86 9.34
N LEU A 135 9.34 4.93 8.64
CA LEU A 135 8.56 4.83 7.41
C LEU A 135 9.35 5.42 6.24
N VAL A 136 9.31 4.77 5.10
CA VAL A 136 9.84 5.28 3.83
C VAL A 136 8.66 5.43 2.90
N PHE A 137 8.49 6.58 2.27
CA PHE A 137 7.44 6.84 1.29
C PHE A 137 8.05 7.20 -0.05
N VAL A 138 7.39 6.80 -1.13
CA VAL A 138 7.78 7.18 -2.49
C VAL A 138 6.74 8.14 -3.07
N TRP A 139 7.20 9.16 -3.79
CA TRP A 139 6.30 10.01 -4.56
C TRP A 139 5.72 9.20 -5.72
N ALA A 140 4.40 9.31 -5.91
CA ALA A 140 3.78 9.00 -7.19
C ALA A 140 3.24 10.25 -7.82
N ASP A 141 3.86 10.58 -8.94
CA ASP A 141 3.34 11.58 -9.84
C ASP A 141 2.48 10.86 -10.88
N ASP A 142 1.37 11.47 -11.27
CA ASP A 142 0.45 10.91 -12.27
C ASP A 142 1.23 10.55 -13.55
N GLY A 143 1.12 9.28 -13.98
CA GLY A 143 1.81 8.76 -15.16
C GLY A 143 3.23 8.23 -14.93
N SER A 144 3.70 8.18 -13.69
CA SER A 144 4.96 7.48 -13.34
C SER A 144 4.74 5.97 -13.13
N GLU A 145 5.68 5.15 -13.58
CA GLU A 145 5.62 3.69 -13.39
C GLU A 145 6.29 3.31 -12.07
N LEU A 146 5.55 2.85 -11.04
CA LEU A 146 6.14 2.42 -9.77
C LEU A 146 6.22 0.90 -9.63
N LYS A 147 7.36 0.42 -9.11
CA LYS A 147 7.51 -0.97 -8.64
C LYS A 147 6.95 -1.09 -7.23
N VAL A 148 5.94 -1.94 -7.06
CA VAL A 148 5.23 -2.15 -5.80
C VAL A 148 5.12 -3.64 -5.52
N ASP A 149 5.37 -4.04 -4.28
CA ASP A 149 5.13 -5.41 -3.82
C ASP A 149 3.63 -5.59 -3.58
N VAL A 150 3.00 -6.52 -4.29
CA VAL A 150 1.57 -6.83 -4.16
C VAL A 150 1.42 -8.24 -3.58
N PRO A 151 0.82 -8.39 -2.39
CA PRO A 151 0.60 -9.69 -1.78
C PRO A 151 -0.26 -10.60 -2.64
N VAL A 152 0.19 -11.84 -2.80
CA VAL A 152 -0.60 -12.91 -3.42
C VAL A 152 -1.45 -13.57 -2.34
N VAL A 153 -2.77 -13.66 -2.57
CA VAL A 153 -3.71 -14.31 -1.65
C VAL A 153 -4.48 -15.40 -2.38
N PHE A 154 -4.45 -16.60 -1.82
CA PHE A 154 -5.24 -17.73 -2.30
C PHE A 154 -6.71 -17.54 -1.95
N LYS A 155 -7.58 -17.83 -2.92
CA LYS A 155 -9.03 -17.83 -2.78
C LYS A 155 -9.57 -19.13 -3.36
N GLY A 156 -10.69 -19.62 -2.83
CA GLY A 156 -11.33 -20.85 -3.33
C GLY A 156 -10.66 -22.15 -2.85
N GLU A 157 -9.90 -22.10 -1.75
CA GLU A 157 -9.32 -23.31 -1.12
C GLU A 157 -10.40 -24.32 -0.74
N ASP A 158 -11.56 -23.82 -0.32
CA ASP A 158 -12.77 -24.58 0.02
C ASP A 158 -13.35 -25.36 -1.17
N ALA A 159 -13.17 -24.85 -2.39
CA ALA A 159 -13.65 -25.45 -3.63
C ALA A 159 -12.57 -26.26 -4.38
N CYS A 160 -11.37 -26.42 -3.81
CA CYS A 160 -10.25 -27.10 -4.48
C CYS A 160 -10.27 -28.62 -4.19
N PRO A 161 -10.56 -29.49 -5.18
CA PRO A 161 -10.63 -30.94 -4.97
C PRO A 161 -9.28 -31.57 -4.57
N GLY A 162 -8.17 -30.89 -4.86
CA GLY A 162 -6.83 -31.31 -4.42
C GLY A 162 -6.64 -31.11 -2.93
N LEU A 163 -7.07 -29.97 -2.39
CA LEU A 163 -6.99 -29.63 -0.95
C LEU A 163 -7.98 -30.44 -0.10
N GLN A 164 -9.14 -30.81 -0.64
CA GLN A 164 -10.15 -31.63 0.06
C GLN A 164 -9.71 -33.08 0.33
N LYS A 165 -8.63 -33.54 -0.32
CA LYS A 165 -8.09 -34.91 -0.18
C LYS A 165 -6.87 -34.96 0.75
N ASP A 166 -6.85 -34.11 1.78
CA ASP A 166 -5.75 -33.95 2.75
C ASP A 166 -4.37 -33.62 2.12
N ASN A 167 -4.34 -33.05 0.91
CA ASN A 167 -3.10 -32.61 0.29
C ASN A 167 -2.72 -31.19 0.73
N VAL A 168 -1.41 -30.91 0.76
CA VAL A 168 -0.86 -29.62 1.15
C VAL A 168 -0.52 -28.80 -0.09
N LEU A 169 -0.95 -27.54 -0.13
CA LEU A 169 -0.47 -26.56 -1.10
C LEU A 169 0.77 -25.88 -0.53
N VAL A 170 1.89 -25.98 -1.25
CA VAL A 170 3.13 -25.29 -0.89
C VAL A 170 3.25 -24.04 -1.74
N PHE A 171 3.19 -22.87 -1.10
CA PHE A 171 3.46 -21.60 -1.78
C PHE A 171 4.95 -21.28 -1.68
N LEU A 172 5.63 -21.26 -2.82
CA LEU A 172 7.00 -20.80 -2.94
C LEU A 172 6.96 -19.39 -3.54
N ASP A 173 7.00 -18.38 -2.66
CA ASP A 173 7.26 -17.02 -3.09
C ASP A 173 8.77 -16.77 -2.99
N PHE A 174 9.41 -16.54 -4.13
CA PHE A 174 10.80 -16.11 -4.15
C PHE A 174 10.81 -14.60 -3.87
N MET A 175 10.82 -14.23 -2.59
CA MET A 175 11.22 -12.87 -2.21
C MET A 175 12.62 -12.64 -2.76
N SER A 176 12.74 -11.77 -3.77
CA SER A 176 14.04 -11.29 -4.23
C SER A 176 14.64 -10.45 -3.11
N GLN A 177 15.40 -11.12 -2.26
CA GLN A 177 16.16 -10.51 -1.18
C GLN A 177 17.23 -9.65 -1.84
N TYR A 178 16.95 -8.35 -1.99
CA TYR A 178 17.98 -7.37 -2.31
C TYR A 178 18.91 -7.27 -1.09
N ASP A 179 19.86 -8.19 -1.01
CA ASP A 179 21.06 -8.01 -0.19
C ASP A 179 21.79 -6.76 -0.70
N SER A 180 21.87 -5.74 0.14
CA SER A 180 22.93 -4.74 0.05
C SER A 180 23.63 -4.68 1.39
N ILE A 181 24.50 -5.66 1.57
CA ILE A 181 25.69 -5.56 2.41
C ILE A 181 26.71 -4.76 1.58
N HIS A 182 27.10 -3.58 2.07
CA HIS A 182 28.48 -3.11 2.15
C HIS A 182 28.56 -1.75 2.84
#